data_AF-A0A6C2C8R4-F1
#
_entry.id   AF-A0A6C2C8R4-F1
#
_cell.length_a   1.000
_cell.length_b   1.000
_cell.length_c   1.000
_cell.angle_alpha   90.00
_cell.angle_beta   90.00
_cell.angle_gamma   90.00
#
_symmetry.space_group_name_H-M   'P 1'
#
loop_
_entity.id
_entity.type
_entity.pdbx_description
1 polymer ?
#
loop_
_entity_poly.entity_id
_entity_poly.type
_entity_poly.pdbx_seq_one_letter_code
_entity_poly.pdbx_strand_id
1 'polypeptide(L)'
;MLTSYKELLEKYNPAVPEKLRLPVSPKESSVMVGDADSTMDVKFNGDEVSQITFELDDDQVEGVYYQMFVKGLEGGMGWSSSSFYQAMMATLEDHATHKGVNQFGVEATHSWDAGRITVVVSKD
;
A
#
# COMPACT_ATOMS: atom_id res chain seq x y z
N MET A 1 13.56 -0.40 -6.81
CA MET A 1 13.28 -1.66 -6.07
C MET A 1 12.88 -1.32 -4.63
N LEU A 2 11.81 -1.91 -4.09
CA LEU A 2 11.31 -1.63 -2.73
C LEU A 2 11.96 -2.52 -1.65
N THR A 3 11.83 -3.83 -1.78
CA THR A 3 12.30 -4.87 -0.84
C THR A 3 12.18 -6.25 -1.50
N SER A 4 12.54 -7.33 -0.81
CA SER A 4 12.19 -8.70 -1.24
C SER A 4 10.78 -9.08 -0.77
N TYR A 5 10.09 -9.97 -1.49
CA TYR A 5 8.78 -10.46 -1.08
C TYR A 5 8.85 -11.17 0.29
N LYS A 6 9.94 -11.91 0.53
CA LYS A 6 10.18 -12.57 1.82
C LYS A 6 10.27 -11.56 2.97
N GLU A 7 11.06 -10.50 2.80
CA GLU A 7 11.19 -9.46 3.82
C GLU A 7 9.87 -8.72 4.04
N LEU A 8 9.15 -8.41 2.95
CA LEU A 8 7.81 -7.81 3.04
C LEU A 8 6.87 -8.71 3.85
N LEU A 9 6.83 -10.01 3.56
CA LEU A 9 6.00 -10.98 4.28
C LEU A 9 6.35 -11.09 5.76
N GLU A 10 7.65 -11.13 6.10
CA GLU A 10 8.14 -11.25 7.47
C GLU A 10 7.86 -10.01 8.32
N LYS A 11 7.94 -8.83 7.71
CA LYS A 11 7.79 -7.55 8.41
C LYS A 11 6.39 -6.96 8.33
N TYR A 12 5.55 -7.37 7.38
CA TYR A 12 4.17 -6.91 7.30
C TYR A 12 3.45 -7.17 8.62
N ASN A 13 2.79 -6.14 9.16
CA ASN A 13 2.31 -6.19 10.53
C ASN A 13 1.33 -7.34 10.76
N PRO A 14 1.64 -8.32 11.65
CA PRO A 14 0.80 -9.49 11.87
C PRO A 14 -0.51 -9.15 12.58
N ALA A 15 -0.71 -7.92 13.07
CA ALA A 15 -1.98 -7.49 13.63
C ALA A 15 -2.99 -7.01 12.56
N VAL A 16 -2.62 -6.99 11.27
CA VAL A 16 -3.57 -6.82 10.17
C VAL A 16 -4.49 -8.04 10.10
N PRO A 17 -5.80 -7.92 9.79
CA PRO A 17 -6.69 -9.07 9.63
C PRO A 17 -6.19 -10.07 8.58
N GLU A 18 -6.37 -11.38 8.82
CA GLU A 18 -5.82 -12.44 7.95
C GLU A 18 -6.25 -12.29 6.49
N LYS A 19 -7.51 -11.89 6.23
CA LYS A 19 -8.02 -11.64 4.87
C LYS A 19 -7.30 -10.51 4.11
N LEU A 20 -6.55 -9.66 4.81
CA LEU A 20 -5.80 -8.51 4.29
C LEU A 20 -4.28 -8.70 4.38
N ARG A 21 -3.81 -9.91 4.73
CA ARG A 21 -2.37 -10.23 4.82
C ARG A 21 -1.87 -10.82 3.51
N LEU A 22 -0.58 -10.63 3.27
CA LEU A 22 0.13 -11.25 2.17
C LEU A 22 0.15 -12.79 2.34
N PRO A 23 -0.12 -13.56 1.27
CA PRO A 23 -0.01 -15.00 1.27
C PRO A 23 1.45 -15.44 1.37
N VAL A 24 1.68 -16.61 1.96
CA VAL A 24 3.04 -17.14 2.19
C VAL A 24 3.77 -17.48 0.88
N SER A 25 3.04 -17.78 -0.20
CA SER A 25 3.62 -18.12 -1.49
C SER A 25 2.87 -17.40 -2.62
N PRO A 26 3.54 -16.48 -3.34
CA PRO A 26 3.00 -15.90 -4.55
C PRO A 26 2.94 -16.98 -5.64
N LYS A 27 1.80 -17.12 -6.32
CA LYS A 27 1.63 -18.11 -7.41
C LYS A 27 1.97 -17.54 -8.80
N GLU A 28 1.96 -16.22 -8.93
CA GLU A 28 2.11 -15.47 -10.19
C GLU A 28 3.03 -14.27 -9.97
N SER A 29 3.30 -13.43 -10.98
CA SER A 29 4.11 -12.21 -10.86
C SER A 29 3.46 -11.07 -10.04
N SER A 30 2.25 -11.32 -9.52
CA SER A 30 1.61 -10.44 -8.56
C SER A 30 0.78 -11.23 -7.55
N VAL A 31 0.38 -10.54 -6.48
CA VAL A 31 -0.49 -11.05 -5.44
C VAL A 31 -1.52 -9.99 -5.12
N MET A 32 -2.80 -10.38 -5.18
CA MET A 32 -3.92 -9.57 -4.75
C MET A 32 -4.45 -10.08 -3.40
N VAL A 33 -4.66 -9.17 -2.45
CA VAL A 33 -5.31 -9.46 -1.17
C VAL A 33 -6.39 -8.43 -0.90
N GLY A 34 -7.43 -8.80 -0.16
CA GLY A 34 -8.62 -7.96 0.03
C GLY A 34 -9.90 -8.55 -0.57
N ASP A 35 -10.89 -7.69 -0.75
CA ASP A 35 -12.20 -7.99 -1.35
C ASP A 35 -12.52 -6.97 -2.47
N ALA A 36 -13.73 -7.04 -3.05
CA ALA A 36 -14.08 -6.24 -4.23
C ALA A 36 -14.06 -4.72 -4.01
N ASP A 37 -14.17 -4.30 -2.74
CA ASP A 37 -14.27 -2.89 -2.35
C ASP A 37 -12.91 -2.35 -1.89
N SER A 38 -11.96 -3.23 -1.55
CA SER A 38 -10.62 -2.83 -1.15
C SER A 38 -9.58 -3.90 -1.43
N THR A 39 -8.61 -3.58 -2.28
CA THR A 39 -7.55 -4.50 -2.67
C THR A 39 -6.16 -3.92 -2.44
N MET A 40 -5.19 -4.82 -2.24
CA MET A 40 -3.77 -4.54 -2.40
C MET A 40 -3.19 -5.52 -3.42
N ASP A 41 -2.62 -4.99 -4.49
CA ASP A 41 -1.84 -5.72 -5.49
C ASP A 41 -0.35 -5.47 -5.28
N VAL A 42 0.42 -6.52 -5.08
CA VAL A 42 1.89 -6.48 -4.94
C VAL A 42 2.50 -7.08 -6.19
N LYS A 43 3.27 -6.29 -6.95
CA LYS A 43 3.96 -6.75 -8.17
C LYS A 43 5.43 -7.00 -7.90
N PHE A 44 5.95 -8.10 -8.42
CA PHE A 44 7.35 -8.50 -8.19
C PHE A 44 8.01 -9.05 -9.45
N ASN A 45 9.32 -8.84 -9.54
CA ASN A 45 10.21 -9.37 -10.56
C ASN A 45 11.15 -10.39 -9.93
N GLY A 46 10.88 -11.67 -10.13
CA GLY A 46 11.48 -12.72 -9.30
C GLY A 46 11.03 -12.56 -7.84
N ASP A 47 11.99 -12.41 -6.94
CA ASP A 47 11.73 -12.21 -5.50
C ASP A 47 11.65 -10.74 -5.08
N GLU A 48 11.86 -9.80 -6.00
CA GLU A 48 11.93 -8.37 -5.71
C GLU A 48 10.59 -7.68 -5.88
N VAL A 49 10.11 -7.02 -4.83
CA VAL A 49 8.90 -6.18 -4.88
C VAL A 49 9.24 -4.89 -5.62
N SER A 50 8.51 -4.66 -6.71
CA SER A 50 8.69 -3.52 -7.61
C SER A 50 7.67 -2.41 -7.34
N GLN A 51 6.42 -2.79 -7.03
CA GLN A 51 5.31 -1.87 -6.81
C GLN A 51 4.28 -2.51 -5.89
N ILE A 52 3.64 -1.69 -5.05
CA ILE A 52 2.45 -2.06 -4.30
C ILE A 52 1.35 -1.08 -4.68
N THR A 53 0.16 -1.57 -5.02
CA THR A 53 -1.00 -0.75 -5.39
C THR A 53 -2.14 -1.05 -4.45
N PHE A 54 -2.74 -0.03 -3.86
CA PHE A 54 -3.98 -0.14 -3.10
C PHE A 54 -5.10 0.50 -3.91
N GLU A 55 -6.25 -0.15 -3.98
CA GLU A 55 -7.49 0.43 -4.52
C GLU A 55 -8.55 0.29 -3.43
N LEU A 56 -9.11 1.42 -2.97
CA LEU A 56 -10.04 1.44 -1.84
C LEU A 56 -11.26 2.30 -2.17
N ASP A 57 -12.45 1.76 -1.91
CA ASP A 57 -13.73 2.48 -2.03
C ASP A 57 -13.89 3.54 -0.92
N ASP A 58 -14.55 4.66 -1.24
CA ASP A 58 -14.68 5.85 -0.39
C ASP A 58 -15.23 5.52 1.01
N ASP A 59 -16.23 4.65 1.08
CA ASP A 59 -16.88 4.26 2.33
C ASP A 59 -15.98 3.40 3.24
N GLN A 60 -14.95 2.78 2.69
CA GLN A 60 -13.99 1.92 3.40
C GLN A 60 -12.59 2.55 3.54
N VAL A 61 -12.34 3.69 2.91
CA VAL A 61 -11.01 4.33 2.85
C VAL A 61 -10.39 4.41 4.24
N GLU A 62 -11.03 5.04 5.23
CA GLU A 62 -10.37 5.26 6.53
C GLU A 62 -10.06 3.94 7.25
N GLY A 63 -10.96 2.96 7.16
CA GLY A 63 -10.81 1.68 7.85
C GLY A 63 -9.74 0.80 7.20
N VAL A 64 -9.84 0.57 5.89
CA VAL A 64 -8.99 -0.39 5.18
C VAL A 64 -7.63 0.21 4.83
N TYR A 65 -7.56 1.49 4.46
CA TYR A 65 -6.28 2.20 4.29
C TYR A 65 -5.46 2.13 5.57
N TYR A 66 -6.09 2.39 6.73
CA TYR A 66 -5.39 2.32 8.00
C TYR A 66 -4.87 0.92 8.31
N GLN A 67 -5.63 -0.15 8.01
CA GLN A 67 -5.15 -1.51 8.24
C GLN A 67 -4.01 -1.89 7.30
N MET A 68 -4.16 -1.68 5.99
CA MET A 68 -3.22 -2.24 5.01
C MET A 68 -2.01 -1.34 4.80
N PHE A 69 -2.23 -0.03 4.64
CA PHE A 69 -1.15 0.92 4.37
C PHE A 69 -0.46 1.37 5.66
N VAL A 70 -1.20 1.99 6.59
CA VAL A 70 -0.60 2.59 7.80
C VAL A 70 -0.12 1.51 8.77
N LYS A 71 -1.00 0.60 9.18
CA LYS A 71 -0.65 -0.44 10.16
C LYS A 71 0.20 -1.54 9.54
N GLY A 72 -0.17 -2.00 8.35
CA GLY A 72 0.50 -3.07 7.59
C GLY A 72 1.89 -2.68 7.10
N LEU A 73 1.96 -1.77 6.13
CA LEU A 73 3.21 -1.34 5.53
C LEU A 73 3.99 -0.37 6.40
N GLU A 74 3.46 0.82 6.72
CA GLU A 74 4.24 1.83 7.44
C GLU A 74 4.69 1.32 8.81
N GLY A 75 3.78 0.67 9.55
CA GLY A 75 4.04 0.12 10.87
C GLY A 75 4.92 -1.12 10.87
N GLY A 76 4.74 -2.03 9.90
CA GLY A 76 5.51 -3.26 9.81
C GLY A 76 6.90 -3.08 9.20
N MET A 77 6.97 -2.33 8.10
CA MET A 77 8.22 -2.07 7.36
C MET A 77 9.03 -0.90 7.92
N GLY A 78 8.44 -0.08 8.79
CA GLY A 78 9.05 1.17 9.25
C GLY A 78 9.15 2.22 8.14
N TRP A 79 8.28 2.15 7.13
CA TRP A 79 8.26 3.08 5.99
C TRP A 79 7.45 4.34 6.26
N SER A 80 6.97 4.54 7.48
CA SER A 80 6.16 5.69 7.87
C SER A 80 6.81 7.02 7.48
N SER A 81 5.97 7.95 6.99
CA SER A 81 6.40 9.31 6.66
C SER A 81 5.24 10.27 6.84
N SER A 82 5.50 11.41 7.48
CA SER A 82 4.51 12.49 7.56
C SER A 82 4.07 12.96 6.16
N SER A 83 4.94 12.85 5.16
CA SER A 83 4.59 13.19 3.77
C SER A 83 3.57 12.24 3.14
N PHE A 84 3.60 10.94 3.48
CA PHE A 84 2.59 9.99 2.98
C PHE A 84 1.21 10.33 3.56
N TYR A 85 1.15 10.65 4.85
CA TYR A 85 -0.07 11.10 5.50
C TYR A 85 -0.58 12.43 4.92
N GLN A 86 0.30 13.41 4.70
CA GLN A 86 -0.07 14.70 4.10
C GLN A 86 -0.60 14.54 2.66
N ALA A 87 0.04 13.69 1.85
CA ALA A 87 -0.42 13.40 0.49
C ALA A 87 -1.80 12.73 0.49
N MET A 88 -2.02 11.77 1.40
CA MET A 88 -3.33 11.14 1.59
C MET A 88 -4.41 12.18 1.93
N MET A 89 -4.18 13.01 2.94
CA MET A 89 -5.16 14.03 3.37
C MET A 89 -5.46 15.04 2.27
N ALA A 90 -4.41 15.51 1.56
CA ALA A 90 -4.60 16.42 0.44
C ALA A 90 -5.43 15.78 -0.69
N THR A 91 -5.18 14.50 -1.01
CA THR A 91 -5.96 13.74 -2.01
C THR A 91 -7.42 13.60 -1.60
N LEU A 92 -7.71 13.37 -0.33
CA LEU A 92 -9.09 13.32 0.16
C LEU A 92 -9.77 14.69 0.18
N GLU A 93 -9.01 15.77 0.34
CA GLU A 93 -9.55 17.13 0.38
C GLU A 93 -9.90 17.67 -1.02
N ASP A 94 -9.00 17.50 -1.99
CA ASP A 94 -9.12 18.13 -3.31
C ASP A 94 -9.31 17.16 -4.48
N HIS A 95 -9.26 15.84 -4.22
CA HIS A 95 -9.33 14.77 -5.23
C HIS A 95 -8.26 14.86 -6.33
N ALA A 96 -7.17 15.60 -6.12
CA ALA A 96 -6.03 15.65 -7.02
C ALA A 96 -4.99 14.57 -6.67
N THR A 97 -4.05 14.34 -7.58
CA THR A 97 -2.92 13.44 -7.31
C THR A 97 -1.88 14.13 -6.45
N HIS A 98 -1.57 13.52 -5.30
CA HIS A 98 -0.51 13.98 -4.42
C HIS A 98 0.50 12.87 -4.15
N LYS A 99 1.68 13.29 -3.71
CA LYS A 99 2.80 12.39 -3.48
C LYS A 99 3.51 12.72 -2.18
N GLY A 100 3.83 11.67 -1.42
CA GLY A 100 4.83 11.73 -0.35
C GLY A 100 6.05 10.86 -0.67
N VAL A 101 7.20 11.20 -0.08
CA VAL A 101 8.45 10.44 -0.18
C VAL A 101 9.06 10.32 1.21
N ASN A 102 9.44 9.11 1.63
CA ASN A 102 10.08 8.89 2.93
C ASN A 102 11.61 9.01 2.88
N GLN A 103 12.25 8.93 4.05
CA GLN A 103 13.71 9.03 4.18
C GLN A 103 14.51 7.94 3.43
N PHE A 104 13.85 6.84 3.05
CA PHE A 104 14.46 5.74 2.30
C PHE A 104 14.26 5.88 0.78
N GLY A 105 13.68 6.99 0.32
CA GLY A 105 13.35 7.22 -1.09
C GLY A 105 12.16 6.39 -1.60
N VAL A 106 11.36 5.81 -0.69
CA VAL A 106 10.09 5.18 -1.09
C VAL A 106 9.07 6.27 -1.31
N GLU A 107 8.39 6.19 -2.44
CA GLU A 107 7.36 7.09 -2.91
C GLU A 107 5.99 6.45 -2.70
N ALA A 108 5.03 7.23 -2.21
CA ALA A 108 3.61 6.86 -2.21
C ALA A 108 2.85 7.96 -2.98
N THR A 109 2.26 7.57 -4.10
CA THR A 109 1.43 8.44 -4.94
C THR A 109 -0.03 8.10 -4.70
N HIS A 110 -0.80 9.07 -4.24
CA HIS A 110 -2.22 8.97 -3.91
C HIS A 110 -3.00 9.67 -5.01
N SER A 111 -4.05 9.01 -5.52
CA SER A 111 -4.89 9.54 -6.59
C SER A 111 -6.33 9.16 -6.35
N TRP A 112 -7.24 10.03 -6.77
CA TRP A 112 -8.68 9.82 -6.66
C TRP A 112 -9.28 9.60 -8.05
N ASP A 113 -10.06 8.55 -8.20
CA ASP A 113 -10.86 8.32 -9.40
C ASP A 113 -12.17 7.60 -9.06
N ALA A 114 -13.27 8.04 -9.66
CA ALA A 114 -14.57 7.37 -9.58
C ALA A 114 -15.04 6.95 -8.16
N GLY A 115 -14.74 7.74 -7.12
CA GLY A 115 -15.12 7.42 -5.74
C GLY A 115 -14.18 6.43 -5.05
N ARG A 116 -12.97 6.26 -5.58
CA ARG A 116 -11.95 5.37 -5.06
C ARG A 116 -10.64 6.11 -4.91
N ILE A 117 -9.90 5.75 -3.89
CA ILE A 117 -8.49 6.14 -3.80
C ILE A 117 -7.60 5.01 -4.31
N THR A 118 -6.65 5.37 -5.16
CA THR A 118 -5.56 4.51 -5.60
C THR A 118 -4.25 5.01 -5.00
N VAL A 119 -3.53 4.12 -4.33
CA VAL A 119 -2.22 4.43 -3.75
C VAL A 119 -1.16 3.53 -4.37
N VAL A 120 -0.20 4.13 -5.07
CA VAL A 120 0.91 3.42 -5.69
C VAL A 120 2.17 3.69 -4.89
N VAL A 121 2.75 2.61 -4.35
CA VAL A 121 4.03 2.64 -3.65
C VAL A 121 5.11 2.11 -4.57
N SER A 122 6.16 2.90 -4.77
CA SER A 122 7.28 2.57 -5.64
C SER A 122 8.58 3.19 -5.10
N LYS A 123 9.70 2.83 -5.73
CA LYS A 123 11.00 3.43 -5.46
C LYS A 123 11.81 3.43 -6.75
N ASP A 124 12.08 4.64 -7.24
CA ASP A 124 13.00 4.91 -8.34
C ASP A 124 14.43 4.50 -7.96
#